data_AF-A0A8J8XQ96-F1
#
_entry.id   AF-A0A8J8XQ96-F1
#
_cell.length_a   1.000
_cell.length_b   1.000
_cell.length_c   1.000
_cell.angle_alpha   90.00
_cell.angle_beta   90.00
_cell.angle_gamma   90.00
#
_symmetry.space_group_name_H-M   'P 1'
#
loop_
_entity.id
_entity.type
_entity.pdbx_description
1 polymer ?
#
loop_
_entity_poly.entity_id
_entity_poly.type
_entity_poly.pdbx_seq_one_letter_code
_entity_poly.pdbx_strand_id
1 'polypeptide(L)'
;MVMLFSLAWNPLQLYLFSSGKVSMVRVSVLNDALKSMYNAEKIGKRQVMIRPSSKVIIKFLTVMQRHGYIGEFEYVDDHRSGKIVVELNGRLNKCGVISPRFDIGVKDIEGWTARLLPSRQFGYIVLTTSAGIMDHEEARRKSVGGKVLGFFY
;
A
#
# COMPACT_ATOMS: atom_id res chain seq x y z
N MET A 1 26.54 51.25 -39.73
CA MET A 1 25.34 50.90 -40.52
C MET A 1 25.67 49.58 -41.19
N VAL A 2 25.31 48.40 -40.66
CA VAL A 2 23.98 47.94 -40.26
C VAL A 2 24.11 46.96 -39.06
N MET A 3 23.21 47.07 -38.09
CA MET A 3 22.97 46.12 -37.01
C MET A 3 22.43 44.78 -37.55
N LEU A 4 22.69 43.66 -36.86
CA LEU A 4 21.73 42.61 -36.47
C LEU A 4 22.51 41.32 -36.19
N PHE A 5 22.89 41.09 -34.93
CA PHE A 5 22.13 40.36 -33.90
C PHE A 5 22.47 38.86 -33.86
N SER A 6 23.31 38.57 -32.87
CA SER A 6 23.45 37.31 -32.14
C SER A 6 22.17 36.46 -32.13
N LEU A 7 22.28 35.23 -32.65
CA LEU A 7 21.40 34.13 -32.27
C LEU A 7 22.28 32.97 -31.79
N ALA A 8 22.72 33.12 -30.54
CA ALA A 8 23.13 32.01 -29.71
C ALA A 8 22.02 30.96 -29.71
N TRP A 9 22.36 29.77 -30.20
CA TRP A 9 21.53 28.58 -30.09
C TRP A 9 21.42 28.22 -28.60
N ASN A 10 20.32 28.64 -27.97
CA ASN A 10 19.97 28.26 -26.62
C ASN A 10 19.26 26.90 -26.65
N PRO A 11 19.82 25.82 -26.08
CA PRO A 11 19.16 24.51 -26.01
C PRO A 11 18.01 24.45 -24.97
N LEU A 12 17.49 25.59 -24.52
CA LEU A 12 16.45 25.68 -23.48
C LEU A 12 15.01 25.73 -24.04
N GLN A 13 14.82 25.68 -25.36
CA GLN A 13 13.49 25.69 -25.99
C GLN A 13 12.86 24.29 -26.15
N LEU A 14 13.28 23.29 -25.35
CA LEU A 14 12.63 21.97 -25.29
C LEU A 14 11.80 21.76 -24.01
N TYR A 15 11.66 22.81 -23.20
CA TYR A 15 10.60 22.90 -22.21
C TYR A 15 9.37 23.51 -22.88
N LEU A 16 8.41 22.65 -23.26
CA LEU A 16 6.96 22.90 -23.38
C LEU A 16 6.38 22.00 -24.47
N PHE A 17 6.44 20.68 -24.29
CA PHE A 17 5.53 19.79 -25.01
C PHE A 17 4.99 18.70 -24.08
N SER A 18 3.72 18.89 -23.72
CA SER A 18 2.76 17.88 -23.28
C SER A 18 3.11 17.04 -22.04
N SER A 19 2.67 17.50 -20.86
CA SER A 19 2.34 16.60 -19.75
C SER A 19 1.08 15.81 -20.12
N GLY A 20 1.23 14.84 -21.02
CA GLY A 20 0.22 13.82 -21.24
C GLY A 20 0.05 13.05 -19.95
N LYS A 21 -1.09 13.21 -19.27
CA LYS A 21 -1.50 12.29 -18.20
C LYS A 21 -1.59 10.89 -18.82
N VAL A 22 -0.53 10.10 -18.64
CA VAL A 22 -0.58 8.66 -18.92
C VAL A 22 -1.66 8.09 -18.00
N SER A 23 -2.82 7.73 -18.54
CA SER A 23 -3.87 7.04 -17.80
C SER A 23 -3.45 5.58 -17.61
N MET A 24 -2.51 5.35 -16.71
CA MET A 24 -2.10 4.01 -16.30
C MET A 24 -3.30 3.31 -15.65
N VAL A 25 -3.65 2.14 -16.17
CA VAL A 25 -4.77 1.34 -15.65
C VAL A 25 -4.42 0.88 -14.24
N ARG A 26 -5.38 1.01 -13.30
CA ARG A 26 -5.20 0.56 -11.92
C ARG A 26 -5.20 -0.96 -11.86
N VAL A 27 -4.01 -1.56 -11.69
CA VAL A 27 -3.82 -3.02 -11.65
C VAL A 27 -4.11 -3.60 -10.26
N SER A 28 -3.73 -2.89 -9.19
CA SER A 28 -3.92 -3.37 -7.80
C SER A 28 -4.37 -2.24 -6.88
N VAL A 29 -5.67 -2.20 -6.60
CA VAL A 29 -6.29 -1.22 -5.69
C VAL A 29 -5.71 -1.28 -4.27
N LEU A 30 -5.26 -2.47 -3.83
CA LEU A 30 -4.61 -2.64 -2.52
C LEU A 30 -3.22 -2.00 -2.50
N ASN A 31 -2.47 -2.08 -3.60
CA ASN A 31 -1.14 -1.47 -3.70
C ASN A 31 -1.27 0.05 -3.64
N ASP A 32 -2.20 0.62 -4.41
CA ASP A 32 -2.47 2.05 -4.42
C ASP A 32 -2.88 2.56 -3.03
N ALA A 33 -3.72 1.79 -2.33
CA ALA A 33 -4.16 2.09 -0.96
C ALA A 33 -2.99 2.10 0.04
N LEU A 34 -2.24 1.01 0.14
CA LEU A 34 -1.13 0.90 1.08
C LEU A 34 -0.01 1.90 0.76
N LYS A 35 0.26 2.17 -0.52
CA LYS A 35 1.25 3.18 -0.92
C LYS A 35 0.81 4.58 -0.51
N SER A 36 -0.48 4.90 -0.64
CA SER A 36 -1.04 6.18 -0.19
C SER A 36 -0.94 6.34 1.32
N MET A 37 -1.19 5.27 2.08
CA MET A 37 -1.02 5.24 3.54
C MET A 37 0.44 5.46 3.95
N TYR A 38 1.36 4.69 3.38
CA TYR A 38 2.80 4.81 3.67
C TYR A 38 3.32 6.22 3.39
N ASN A 39 2.91 6.82 2.26
CA ASN A 39 3.31 8.18 1.93
C ASN A 39 2.69 9.21 2.90
N ALA A 40 1.44 9.02 3.32
CA ALA A 40 0.79 9.91 4.28
C ALA A 40 1.44 9.85 5.67
N GLU A 41 1.77 8.66 6.14
CA GLU A 41 2.51 8.43 7.40
C GLU A 41 3.91 9.04 7.35
N LYS A 42 4.65 8.82 6.25
CA LYS A 42 5.98 9.40 6.07
C LYS A 42 5.99 10.93 6.09
N ILE A 43 4.90 11.56 5.64
CA ILE A 43 4.71 13.01 5.70
C ILE A 43 4.24 13.48 7.09
N GLY A 44 3.73 12.58 7.94
CA GLY A 44 3.17 12.90 9.25
C GLY A 44 1.73 13.40 9.18
N LYS A 45 0.95 12.99 8.17
CA LYS A 45 -0.49 13.32 8.11
C LYS A 45 -1.26 12.48 9.14
N ARG A 46 -2.22 13.11 9.82
CA ARG A 46 -3.08 12.44 10.81
C ARG A 46 -4.16 11.53 10.21
N GLN A 47 -4.52 11.78 8.95
CA GLN A 47 -5.57 11.03 8.27
C GLN A 47 -5.23 10.82 6.80
N VAL A 48 -5.67 9.69 6.26
CA VAL A 48 -5.54 9.36 4.84
C VAL A 48 -6.87 8.89 4.29
N MET A 49 -7.14 9.30 3.06
CA MET A 49 -8.39 9.03 2.36
C MET A 49 -8.10 8.14 1.16
N ILE A 50 -8.56 6.90 1.23
CA ILE A 50 -8.29 5.85 0.25
C ILE A 50 -9.46 5.75 -0.73
N ARG A 51 -9.14 5.73 -2.03
CA ARG A 51 -10.08 5.52 -3.13
C ARG A 51 -9.42 4.68 -4.22
N PRO A 52 -10.02 3.57 -4.69
CA PRO A 52 -11.36 3.07 -4.40
C PRO A 52 -11.39 2.20 -3.13
N SER A 53 -12.56 2.01 -2.53
CA SER A 53 -12.73 1.04 -1.45
C SER A 53 -12.86 -0.39 -2.00
N SER A 54 -12.44 -1.38 -1.22
CA SER A 54 -12.63 -2.79 -1.56
C SER A 54 -12.72 -3.63 -0.28
N LYS A 55 -13.50 -4.72 -0.31
CA LYS A 55 -13.66 -5.62 0.85
C LYS A 55 -12.31 -6.16 1.38
N VAL A 56 -11.35 -6.39 0.48
CA VAL A 56 -9.99 -6.83 0.85
C VAL A 56 -9.25 -5.74 1.62
N ILE A 57 -9.37 -4.47 1.20
CA ILE A 57 -8.74 -3.32 1.89
C ILE A 57 -9.34 -3.18 3.29
N ILE A 58 -10.67 -3.24 3.42
CA ILE A 58 -11.35 -3.14 4.71
C ILE A 58 -10.86 -4.24 5.66
N LYS A 59 -10.84 -5.50 5.21
CA LYS A 59 -10.33 -6.61 6.03
C LYS A 59 -8.85 -6.48 6.39
N PHE A 60 -8.03 -5.96 5.48
CA PHE A 60 -6.60 -5.70 5.75
C PHE A 60 -6.44 -4.61 6.82
N LEU A 61 -7.21 -3.52 6.72
CA LEU A 61 -7.22 -2.45 7.72
C LEU A 61 -7.72 -2.96 9.08
N THR A 62 -8.73 -3.83 9.11
CA THR A 62 -9.16 -4.48 10.37
C THR A 62 -8.02 -5.26 11.04
N VAL A 63 -7.20 -5.97 10.27
CA VAL A 63 -6.02 -6.67 10.83
C VAL A 63 -5.00 -5.65 11.36
N MET A 64 -4.72 -4.58 10.63
CA MET A 64 -3.81 -3.52 11.10
C MET A 64 -4.31 -2.83 12.39
N GLN A 65 -5.61 -2.60 12.49
CA GLN A 65 -6.26 -2.00 13.67
C GLN A 65 -6.16 -2.91 14.89
N ARG A 66 -6.39 -4.22 14.73
CA ARG A 66 -6.24 -5.21 15.81
C ARG A 66 -4.84 -5.22 16.42
N HIS A 67 -3.81 -5.02 15.60
CA HIS A 67 -2.42 -4.93 16.05
C HIS A 67 -2.00 -3.51 16.49
N GLY A 68 -2.90 -2.51 16.40
CA GLY A 68 -2.67 -1.15 16.89
C GLY A 68 -1.75 -0.27 16.03
N TYR A 69 -1.57 -0.62 14.75
CA TYR A 69 -0.76 0.20 13.81
C TYR A 69 -1.52 1.41 13.26
N ILE A 70 -2.84 1.29 13.13
CA ILE A 70 -3.74 2.36 12.69
C ILE A 70 -4.77 2.66 13.79
N GLY A 71 -5.36 3.84 13.74
CA GLY A 71 -6.49 4.21 14.57
C GLY A 71 -7.81 3.68 14.03
N GLU A 72 -8.88 4.43 14.26
CA GLU A 72 -10.19 4.13 13.69
C GLU A 72 -10.20 4.39 12.18
N PHE A 73 -11.05 3.66 11.48
CA PHE A 73 -11.31 3.91 10.08
C PHE A 73 -12.81 3.91 9.79
N GLU A 74 -13.23 4.81 8.92
CA GLU A 74 -14.63 4.98 8.53
C GLU A 74 -14.80 4.65 7.05
N TYR A 75 -15.85 3.89 6.74
CA TYR A 75 -16.28 3.63 5.38
C TYR A 75 -17.38 4.61 4.98
N VAL A 76 -17.11 5.44 3.98
CA VAL A 76 -18.06 6.41 3.42
C VAL A 76 -18.51 5.91 2.05
N ASP A 77 -19.80 5.64 1.91
CA ASP A 77 -20.39 5.22 0.63
C ASP A 77 -20.67 6.44 -0.27
N ASP A 78 -20.12 6.43 -1.48
CA ASP A 78 -20.33 7.45 -2.50
C ASP A 78 -21.24 6.98 -3.64
N HIS A 79 -21.93 5.84 -3.47
CA HIS A 79 -22.72 5.14 -4.49
C HIS A 79 -21.92 4.78 -5.75
N ARG A 80 -20.59 4.85 -5.71
CA ARG A 80 -19.71 4.48 -6.83
C ARG A 80 -18.74 3.38 -6.41
N SER A 81 -17.68 3.74 -5.71
CA SER A 81 -16.60 2.82 -5.33
C SER A 81 -16.25 2.92 -3.86
N GLY A 82 -16.98 3.72 -3.09
CA GLY A 82 -16.74 3.98 -1.68
C GLY A 82 -15.40 4.66 -1.41
N LYS A 83 -15.29 5.19 -0.20
CA LYS A 83 -14.11 5.91 0.28
C LYS A 83 -13.83 5.41 1.68
N ILE A 84 -12.55 5.25 2.02
CA ILE A 84 -12.16 4.88 3.38
C ILE A 84 -11.33 6.00 3.95
N VAL A 85 -11.73 6.54 5.09
CA VAL A 85 -10.94 7.49 5.86
C VAL A 85 -10.27 6.70 6.98
N VAL A 86 -8.95 6.74 7.04
CA VAL A 86 -8.15 6.01 8.05
C VAL A 86 -7.41 7.04 8.89
N GLU A 87 -7.53 6.91 10.21
CA GLU A 87 -6.73 7.67 11.16
C GLU A 87 -5.36 7.00 11.36
N LEU A 88 -4.32 7.84 11.30
CA LEU A 88 -2.93 7.44 11.31
C LEU A 88 -2.32 7.83 12.66
N ASN A 89 -1.68 6.85 13.31
CA ASN A 89 -1.13 7.00 14.66
C ASN A 89 0.38 7.31 14.65
N GLY A 90 1.04 7.31 13.49
CA GLY A 90 2.49 7.53 13.39
C GLY A 90 3.34 6.32 13.77
N ARG A 91 2.73 5.15 14.02
CA ARG A 91 3.43 3.91 14.39
C ARG A 91 3.80 3.05 13.19
N LEU A 92 3.20 3.32 12.03
CA LEU A 92 3.42 2.55 10.82
C LEU A 92 4.72 2.97 10.15
N ASN A 93 5.73 2.08 10.16
CA ASN A 93 7.00 2.34 9.51
C ASN A 93 6.91 2.08 8.01
N LYS A 94 6.37 0.92 7.61
CA LYS A 94 6.23 0.50 6.22
C LYS A 94 5.07 -0.46 6.06
N CYS A 95 4.23 -0.20 5.07
CA CYS A 95 3.25 -1.16 4.57
C CYS A 95 3.44 -1.39 3.07
N GLY A 96 3.21 -2.62 2.63
CA GLY A 96 3.36 -2.98 1.23
C GLY A 96 2.56 -4.21 0.83
N VAL A 97 2.19 -4.25 -0.45
CA VAL A 97 1.59 -5.42 -1.09
C VAL A 97 2.68 -6.23 -1.75
N ILE A 98 2.58 -7.56 -1.65
CA ILE A 98 3.47 -8.47 -2.38
C ILE A 98 2.78 -8.87 -3.68
N SER A 99 3.47 -8.65 -4.79
CA SER A 99 2.99 -8.96 -6.13
C SER A 99 4.08 -9.70 -6.89
N PRO A 100 3.79 -10.86 -7.52
CA PRO A 100 2.51 -11.58 -7.54
C PRO A 100 2.15 -12.21 -6.18
N ARG A 101 0.89 -12.64 -6.01
CA ARG A 101 0.42 -13.28 -4.77
C ARG A 101 0.87 -14.74 -4.72
N PHE A 102 2.01 -14.97 -4.08
CA PHE A 102 2.59 -16.32 -3.91
C PHE A 102 1.77 -17.17 -2.95
N ASP A 103 1.68 -18.46 -3.27
CA ASP A 103 1.16 -19.48 -2.38
C ASP A 103 2.19 -19.84 -1.30
N ILE A 104 1.74 -19.93 -0.05
CA ILE A 104 2.54 -20.26 1.13
C ILE A 104 1.89 -21.44 1.84
N GLY A 105 2.66 -22.52 2.00
CA GLY A 105 2.35 -23.59 2.93
C GLY A 105 2.70 -23.20 4.37
N VAL A 106 2.13 -23.90 5.35
CA VAL A 106 2.38 -23.65 6.79
C VAL A 106 3.87 -23.67 7.15
N LYS A 107 4.64 -24.56 6.50
CA LYS A 107 6.09 -24.70 6.69
C LYS A 107 6.88 -23.50 6.15
N ASP A 108 6.40 -22.88 5.07
CA ASP A 108 7.12 -21.79 4.39
C ASP A 108 6.92 -20.44 5.06
N ILE A 109 5.93 -20.31 5.96
CA ILE A 109 5.63 -19.06 6.68
C ILE A 109 6.90 -18.49 7.33
N GLU A 110 7.72 -19.33 7.98
CA GLU A 110 8.95 -18.87 8.63
C GLU A 110 9.97 -18.27 7.67
N GLY A 111 10.14 -18.90 6.50
CA GLY A 111 11.04 -18.40 5.46
C GLY A 111 10.59 -17.05 4.93
N TRP A 112 9.29 -16.83 4.80
CA TRP A 112 8.72 -15.55 4.38
C TRP A 112 8.81 -14.48 5.47
N THR A 113 8.57 -14.83 6.73
CA THR A 113 8.76 -13.93 7.88
C THR A 113 10.19 -13.39 7.93
N ALA A 114 11.20 -14.27 7.80
CA ALA A 114 12.60 -13.88 7.84
C ALA A 114 13.04 -12.97 6.67
N ARG A 115 12.36 -13.05 5.51
CA ARG A 115 12.68 -12.24 4.33
C ARG A 115 12.01 -10.87 4.32
N LEU A 116 10.79 -10.79 4.87
CA LEU A 116 9.94 -9.60 4.75
C LEU A 116 9.98 -8.71 5.99
N LEU A 117 10.08 -9.30 7.17
CA LEU A 117 10.03 -8.55 8.43
C LEU A 117 11.44 -8.19 8.90
N PRO A 118 11.62 -7.03 9.53
CA PRO A 118 12.92 -6.61 10.04
C PRO A 118 13.37 -7.42 11.28
N SER A 119 12.41 -7.99 12.03
CA SER A 119 12.68 -8.81 13.21
C SER A 119 11.57 -9.84 13.41
N ARG A 120 11.85 -10.92 14.14
CA ARG A 120 10.85 -11.97 14.47
C ARG A 120 9.75 -11.47 15.42
N GLN A 121 10.02 -10.41 16.18
CA GLN A 121 9.09 -9.84 17.15
C GLN A 121 8.34 -8.62 16.61
N PHE A 122 8.64 -8.18 15.39
CA PHE A 122 8.13 -6.92 14.87
C PHE A 122 7.64 -7.04 13.43
N GLY A 123 6.39 -6.61 13.23
CA GLY A 123 5.71 -6.67 11.96
C GLY A 123 4.85 -7.91 11.77
N TYR A 124 3.95 -7.81 10.80
CA TYR A 124 3.02 -8.87 10.49
C TYR A 124 2.91 -9.05 8.98
N ILE A 125 2.85 -10.31 8.57
CA ILE A 125 2.48 -10.70 7.20
C ILE A 125 1.01 -11.05 7.20
N VAL A 126 0.29 -10.54 6.21
CA VAL A 126 -1.13 -10.80 6.00
C VAL A 126 -1.30 -11.80 4.86
N LEU A 127 -2.07 -12.85 5.15
CA LEU A 127 -2.35 -13.97 4.27
C LEU A 127 -3.85 -14.05 3.96
N THR A 128 -4.18 -14.43 2.74
CA THR A 128 -5.53 -14.89 2.39
C THR A 128 -5.57 -16.40 2.51
N THR A 129 -6.32 -16.90 3.47
CA THR A 129 -6.56 -18.33 3.67
C THR A 129 -8.02 -18.66 3.30
N SER A 130 -8.37 -19.95 3.25
CA SER A 130 -9.76 -20.40 3.08
C SER A 130 -10.70 -19.91 4.17
N ALA A 131 -10.18 -19.70 5.39
CA ALA A 131 -10.93 -19.17 6.53
C ALA A 131 -10.99 -17.62 6.56
N GLY A 132 -10.38 -16.94 5.59
CA GLY A 132 -10.39 -15.49 5.45
C GLY A 132 -9.00 -14.86 5.48
N ILE A 133 -9.00 -13.52 5.56
CA ILE A 133 -7.77 -12.72 5.65
C ILE A 133 -7.35 -12.66 7.12
N MET A 134 -6.12 -13.09 7.40
CA MET A 134 -5.56 -13.15 8.74
C MET A 134 -4.05 -12.90 8.70
N ASP A 135 -3.46 -12.66 9.86
CA ASP A 135 -2.03 -12.57 10.05
C ASP A 135 -1.37 -13.96 10.05
N HIS A 136 -0.06 -13.96 9.87
CA HIS A 136 0.75 -15.17 9.85
C HIS A 136 0.82 -15.93 11.19
N GLU A 137 0.58 -15.28 12.34
CA GLU A 137 0.53 -15.97 13.62
C GLU A 137 -0.79 -16.73 13.78
N GLU A 138 -1.91 -16.09 13.47
CA GLU A 138 -3.22 -16.76 13.42
C GLU A 138 -3.22 -17.94 12.43
N ALA A 139 -2.62 -17.75 11.26
CA ALA A 139 -2.49 -18.80 10.25
C ALA A 139 -1.70 -20.00 10.79
N ARG A 140 -0.61 -19.76 11.54
CA ARG A 140 0.16 -20.81 12.20
C ARG A 140 -0.63 -21.52 13.29
N ARG A 141 -1.36 -20.79 14.15
CA ARG A 141 -2.20 -21.38 15.21
C ARG A 141 -3.28 -22.29 14.63
N LYS A 142 -3.89 -21.89 13.52
CA LYS A 142 -4.91 -22.68 12.81
C LYS A 142 -4.30 -23.75 11.90
N SER A 143 -2.97 -23.75 11.71
CA SER A 143 -2.26 -24.64 10.77
C SER A 143 -2.81 -24.56 9.34
N VAL A 144 -3.13 -23.35 8.88
CA VAL A 144 -3.68 -23.10 7.54
C VAL A 144 -2.70 -22.26 6.72
N GLY A 145 -2.43 -22.72 5.50
CA GLY A 145 -1.67 -21.95 4.50
C GLY A 145 -2.56 -21.03 3.67
N GLY A 146 -1.98 -20.32 2.71
CA GLY A 146 -2.76 -19.43 1.86
C GLY A 146 -1.90 -18.65 0.88
N LYS A 147 -2.43 -17.53 0.41
CA LYS A 147 -1.71 -16.62 -0.48
C LYS A 147 -1.25 -15.37 0.26
N VAL A 148 -0.05 -14.90 -0.02
CA VAL A 148 0.43 -13.64 0.54
C VAL A 148 -0.32 -12.47 -0.06
N LEU A 149 -0.82 -11.57 0.80
CA LEU A 149 -1.34 -10.27 0.38
C LEU A 149 -0.27 -9.19 0.53
N GLY A 150 0.33 -9.10 1.70
CA GLY A 150 1.24 -8.00 2.01
C GLY A 150 1.77 -8.10 3.42
N PHE A 151 2.48 -7.06 3.81
CA PHE A 151 3.09 -6.93 5.12
C PHE A 151 2.93 -5.51 5.63
N PHE A 152 2.99 -5.37 6.94
CA PHE A 152 3.08 -4.08 7.61
C PHE A 152 3.95 -4.20 8.86
N TYR A 153 4.69 -3.15 9.15
CA TYR A 153 5.49 -2.96 10.36
C TYR A 153 5.79 -1.48 10.56
#